data_AF-A0A934NNV6-F1
#
_entry.id   AF-A0A934NNV6-F1
#
_cell.length_a   1.000
_cell.length_b   1.000
_cell.length_c   1.000
_cell.angle_alpha   90.00
_cell.angle_beta   90.00
_cell.angle_gamma   90.00
#
_symmetry.space_group_name_H-M   'P 1'
#
loop_
_entity.id
_entity.type
_entity.pdbx_description
1 polymer ?
#
loop_
_entity_poly.entity_id
_entity_poly.type
_entity_poly.pdbx_seq_one_letter_code
_entity_poly.pdbx_strand_id
1 'polypeptide(L)'
;MAILLVLLGVWVTANPSSTKGTAYPIPELVAQAELNEATFALAQAEGAQYSGTFTPTEDLPPIDFEDLTVSNSGTMHGTIVLEGIPAEIVTINGDTLVKASNDFWFSILTTDYTGEFTDKWTRLQDDFFGVDLSNVLAPSNLAWSIQGLQDRTAGDVVAGPDALPNARQPLTSSTAASESTPEGTEVSVGPFATYVGGAGSIPNRVKGPVNSPNAKGGNIDAEIDPVDAAEVERLYQFIEQVTRDLVNAADAAMSFSMDSNTSLGNCNNTSCSILTVVTNTLTGADRSTINVHVRTDFNVDGVPTKSCDENTTMPANGQVSVFCNASYFADPEQRHNLEAWAKVTAHAYAETDIQAIINIVDGQKKRDTSPDELRGPGTWRQQPAKNGPDNRRYHEQNTGRPSDFGYVVNGVPFDGRAADGTLLQVQGAGFGSHIGPDGALDPNWPGTQQLVKRGRDQVQAAGSAPIRWVFAEEAAAAAGERALREAGLTQIVVTFVPGR
;
A
#
# COMPACT_ATOMS: atom_id res chain seq x y z
N MET A 1 -78.90 -9.54 53.81
CA MET A 1 -77.46 -9.28 53.63
C MET A 1 -77.06 -9.97 52.33
N ALA A 2 -77.06 -9.23 51.22
CA ALA A 2 -76.78 -9.74 49.87
C ALA A 2 -75.63 -8.88 49.32
N ILE A 3 -74.52 -9.55 48.96
CA ILE A 3 -73.31 -8.91 48.41
C ILE A 3 -73.37 -9.05 46.89
N LEU A 4 -73.32 -7.90 46.23
CA LEU A 4 -73.25 -7.74 44.77
C LEU A 4 -71.79 -7.98 44.33
N LEU A 5 -71.55 -8.97 43.48
CA LEU A 5 -70.25 -9.23 42.85
C LEU A 5 -70.26 -8.63 41.44
N VAL A 6 -69.45 -7.59 41.23
CA VAL A 6 -69.22 -6.96 39.92
C VAL A 6 -68.03 -7.69 39.26
N LEU A 7 -68.31 -8.39 38.15
CA LEU A 7 -67.30 -8.96 37.26
C LEU A 7 -66.82 -7.87 36.27
N LEU A 8 -65.60 -7.37 36.46
CA LEU A 8 -64.88 -6.57 35.47
C LEU A 8 -64.10 -7.52 34.56
N GLY A 9 -64.64 -7.79 33.37
CA GLY A 9 -63.91 -8.45 32.28
C GLY A 9 -62.99 -7.46 31.59
N VAL A 10 -61.68 -7.60 31.79
CA VAL A 10 -60.66 -6.90 31.00
C VAL A 10 -60.58 -7.58 29.64
N TRP A 11 -61.12 -6.93 28.61
CA TRP A 11 -60.87 -7.29 27.22
C TRP A 11 -59.45 -6.83 26.86
N VAL A 12 -58.50 -7.76 26.82
CA VAL A 12 -57.23 -7.56 26.13
C VAL A 12 -57.54 -7.61 24.64
N THR A 13 -57.66 -6.44 24.00
CA THR A 13 -57.60 -6.35 22.54
C THR A 13 -56.19 -6.72 22.12
N ALA A 14 -55.94 -8.00 21.86
CA ALA A 14 -54.83 -8.43 21.05
C ALA A 14 -55.05 -7.80 19.67
N ASN A 15 -54.33 -6.72 19.36
CA ASN A 15 -54.11 -6.30 17.99
C ASN A 15 -53.16 -7.34 17.39
N PRO A 16 -53.61 -8.26 16.51
CA PRO A 16 -52.65 -9.03 15.74
C PRO A 16 -51.93 -8.03 14.83
N SER A 17 -50.66 -7.76 15.10
CA SER A 17 -49.78 -7.14 14.12
C SER A 17 -49.73 -8.07 12.90
N SER A 18 -50.54 -7.75 11.91
CA SER A 18 -50.52 -8.37 10.60
C SER A 18 -49.17 -8.07 9.94
N THR A 19 -48.18 -8.95 10.10
CA THR A 19 -46.99 -9.00 9.26
C THR A 19 -47.30 -9.71 7.93
N LYS A 20 -48.31 -9.20 7.21
CA LYS A 20 -48.48 -9.47 5.78
C LYS A 20 -47.94 -8.28 4.99
N GLY A 21 -46.63 -8.10 5.10
CA GLY A 21 -45.83 -7.34 4.14
C GLY A 21 -44.60 -8.19 3.87
N THR A 22 -44.33 -8.49 2.60
CA THR A 22 -42.98 -8.94 2.23
C THR A 22 -42.04 -7.81 2.57
N ALA A 23 -41.05 -8.04 3.44
CA ALA A 23 -40.02 -7.05 3.72
C ALA A 23 -39.38 -6.68 2.36
N TYR A 24 -39.63 -5.46 1.89
CA TYR A 24 -38.95 -4.96 0.72
C TYR A 24 -37.54 -4.60 1.16
N PRO A 25 -36.50 -5.13 0.50
CA PRO A 25 -35.14 -4.79 0.88
C PRO A 25 -34.95 -3.28 0.66
N ILE A 26 -34.38 -2.61 1.67
CA ILE A 26 -34.07 -1.19 1.63
C ILE A 26 -33.09 -0.99 0.45
N PRO A 27 -33.42 -0.21 -0.60
CA PRO A 27 -32.60 -0.10 -1.81
C PRO A 27 -31.13 0.23 -1.51
N GLU A 28 -30.87 1.09 -0.53
CA GLU A 28 -29.54 1.48 -0.08
C GLU A 28 -28.75 0.28 0.48
N LEU A 29 -29.42 -0.65 1.18
CA LEU A 29 -28.78 -1.87 1.67
C LEU A 29 -28.52 -2.90 0.55
N VAL A 30 -29.35 -2.91 -0.50
CA VAL A 30 -29.10 -3.74 -1.69
C VAL A 30 -27.90 -3.22 -2.46
N ALA A 31 -27.88 -1.92 -2.78
CA ALA A 31 -26.74 -1.26 -3.42
C ALA A 31 -25.45 -1.49 -2.62
N GLN A 32 -25.54 -1.40 -1.29
CA GLN A 32 -24.40 -1.68 -0.42
C GLN A 32 -23.92 -3.13 -0.51
N ALA A 33 -24.85 -4.10 -0.56
CA ALA A 33 -24.50 -5.51 -0.66
C ALA A 33 -23.83 -5.83 -2.00
N GLU A 34 -24.33 -5.27 -3.12
CA GLU A 34 -23.72 -5.41 -4.44
C GLU A 34 -22.31 -4.83 -4.46
N LEU A 35 -22.12 -3.63 -3.90
CA LEU A 35 -20.80 -3.02 -3.77
C LEU A 35 -19.84 -3.86 -2.91
N ASN A 36 -20.32 -4.44 -1.81
CA ASN A 36 -19.52 -5.32 -0.97
C ASN A 36 -19.02 -6.52 -1.77
N GLU A 37 -19.89 -7.19 -2.53
CA GLU A 37 -19.48 -8.34 -3.35
C GLU A 37 -18.46 -7.93 -4.42
N ALA A 38 -18.67 -6.81 -5.10
CA ALA A 38 -17.77 -6.34 -6.14
C ALA A 38 -16.38 -5.98 -5.60
N THR A 39 -16.33 -5.21 -4.51
CA THR A 39 -15.06 -4.87 -3.85
C THR A 39 -14.38 -6.07 -3.21
N PHE A 40 -15.11 -7.08 -2.71
CA PHE A 40 -14.49 -8.33 -2.26
C PHE A 40 -13.86 -9.12 -3.41
N ALA A 41 -14.51 -9.14 -4.59
CA ALA A 41 -13.94 -9.75 -5.78
C ALA A 41 -12.66 -9.01 -6.19
N LEU A 42 -12.69 -7.67 -6.24
CA LEU A 42 -11.50 -6.86 -6.54
C LEU A 42 -10.38 -7.08 -5.51
N ALA A 43 -10.71 -7.12 -4.22
CA ALA A 43 -9.71 -7.31 -3.17
C ALA A 43 -9.00 -8.67 -3.20
N GLN A 44 -9.61 -9.67 -3.85
CA GLN A 44 -9.10 -11.04 -4.01
C GLN A 44 -8.59 -11.32 -5.42
N ALA A 45 -8.64 -10.33 -6.33
CA ALA A 45 -8.10 -10.45 -7.68
C ALA A 45 -6.57 -10.57 -7.63
N GLU A 46 -6.00 -11.44 -8.46
CA GLU A 46 -4.55 -11.61 -8.59
C GLU A 46 -3.85 -10.32 -9.05
N GLY A 47 -4.50 -9.59 -9.95
CA GLY A 47 -4.13 -8.26 -10.39
C GLY A 47 -5.27 -7.60 -11.16
N ALA A 48 -5.07 -6.35 -11.57
CA ALA A 48 -5.90 -5.68 -12.55
C ALA A 48 -5.07 -4.75 -13.44
N GLN A 49 -5.56 -4.50 -14.63
CA GLN A 49 -5.09 -3.48 -15.54
C GLN A 49 -5.97 -2.24 -15.39
N TYR A 50 -5.34 -1.07 -15.41
CA TYR A 50 -5.99 0.21 -15.22
C TYR A 50 -5.68 1.15 -16.37
N SER A 51 -6.70 1.86 -16.84
CA SER A 51 -6.58 2.97 -17.80
C SER A 51 -7.45 4.12 -17.32
N GLY A 52 -6.90 5.34 -17.29
CA GLY A 52 -7.63 6.48 -16.76
C GLY A 52 -6.72 7.61 -16.29
N THR A 53 -7.22 8.41 -15.35
CA THR A 53 -6.56 9.61 -14.88
C THR A 53 -6.54 9.66 -13.35
N PHE A 54 -5.41 10.09 -12.80
CA PHE A 54 -5.29 10.56 -11.43
C PHE A 54 -5.12 12.08 -11.40
N THR A 55 -5.97 12.76 -10.64
CA THR A 55 -5.90 14.20 -10.40
C THR A 55 -5.44 14.45 -8.96
N PRO A 56 -4.19 14.90 -8.73
CA PRO A 56 -3.69 15.23 -7.39
C PRO A 56 -4.54 16.31 -6.69
N THR A 57 -4.49 16.36 -5.36
CA THR A 57 -5.14 17.43 -4.57
C THR A 57 -4.41 18.77 -4.60
N GLU A 58 -3.14 18.81 -5.00
CA GLU A 58 -2.31 20.01 -5.10
C GLU A 58 -2.23 20.54 -6.54
N ASP A 59 -1.52 21.65 -6.75
CA ASP A 59 -1.25 22.24 -8.08
C ASP A 59 -0.25 21.39 -8.92
N LEU A 60 -0.33 20.06 -8.80
CA LEU A 60 0.40 19.11 -9.64
C LEU A 60 -0.47 18.77 -10.87
N PRO A 61 0.15 18.55 -12.04
CA PRO A 61 -0.58 18.17 -13.24
C PRO A 61 -1.27 16.81 -13.06
N PRO A 62 -2.45 16.59 -13.68
CA PRO A 62 -3.05 15.27 -13.77
C PRO A 62 -2.11 14.27 -14.44
N ILE A 63 -2.26 13.01 -14.06
CA ILE A 63 -1.47 11.89 -14.56
C ILE A 63 -2.43 10.94 -15.24
N ASP A 64 -2.34 10.85 -16.56
CA ASP A 64 -3.03 9.80 -17.29
C ASP A 64 -2.18 8.53 -17.20
N PHE A 65 -2.83 7.37 -17.19
CA PHE A 65 -2.17 6.08 -17.27
C PHE A 65 -2.92 5.17 -18.22
N GLU A 66 -2.15 4.38 -18.95
CA GLU A 66 -2.63 3.48 -20.00
C GLU A 66 -2.04 2.10 -19.77
N ASP A 67 -2.91 1.08 -19.85
CA ASP A 67 -2.54 -0.32 -19.77
C ASP A 67 -1.73 -0.69 -18.50
N LEU A 68 -1.97 0.04 -17.40
CA LEU A 68 -1.21 -0.06 -16.16
C LEU A 68 -1.58 -1.34 -15.42
N THR A 69 -0.74 -2.36 -15.52
CA THR A 69 -0.97 -3.65 -14.85
C THR A 69 -0.43 -3.59 -13.43
N VAL A 70 -1.29 -3.89 -12.46
CA VAL A 70 -0.98 -3.83 -11.03
C VAL A 70 -1.38 -5.16 -10.38
N SER A 71 -0.42 -5.83 -9.77
CA SER A 71 -0.66 -7.02 -8.93
C SER A 71 -1.37 -6.67 -7.62
N ASN A 72 -1.95 -7.66 -6.93
CA ASN A 72 -2.58 -7.44 -5.62
C ASN A 72 -1.64 -6.82 -4.58
N SER A 73 -0.34 -7.10 -4.63
CA SER A 73 0.66 -6.53 -3.72
C SER A 73 1.11 -5.11 -4.09
N GLY A 74 0.63 -4.55 -5.20
CA GLY A 74 0.97 -3.22 -5.69
C GLY A 74 2.16 -3.18 -6.65
N THR A 75 2.83 -4.31 -6.91
CA THR A 75 3.82 -4.38 -7.99
C THR A 75 3.14 -3.99 -9.31
N MET A 76 3.73 -3.04 -10.06
CA MET A 76 3.08 -2.46 -11.24
C MET A 76 4.03 -2.18 -12.40
N HIS A 77 3.49 -2.19 -13.62
CA HIS A 77 4.15 -1.77 -14.87
C HIS A 77 3.12 -1.22 -15.86
N GLY A 78 3.49 -0.22 -16.64
CA GLY A 78 2.67 0.30 -17.73
C GLY A 78 3.17 1.66 -18.22
N THR A 79 2.25 2.46 -18.75
CA THR A 79 2.56 3.80 -19.26
C THR A 79 1.83 4.85 -18.41
N ILE A 80 2.56 5.92 -18.07
CA ILE A 80 1.97 7.17 -17.57
C ILE A 80 2.16 8.26 -18.63
N VAL A 81 1.27 9.23 -18.66
CA VAL A 81 1.34 10.39 -19.54
C VAL A 81 1.18 11.66 -18.69
N LEU A 82 2.18 12.52 -18.75
CA LEU A 82 2.18 13.82 -18.08
C LEU A 82 2.21 14.91 -19.13
N GLU A 83 1.20 15.78 -19.12
CA GLU A 83 1.07 16.88 -20.09
C GLU A 83 1.19 16.42 -21.56
N GLY A 84 0.72 15.21 -21.86
CA GLY A 84 0.77 14.60 -23.19
C GLY A 84 2.10 13.92 -23.55
N ILE A 85 3.06 13.85 -22.62
CA ILE A 85 4.35 13.18 -22.83
C ILE A 85 4.35 11.83 -22.11
N PRO A 86 4.47 10.70 -22.83
CA PRO A 86 4.44 9.38 -22.23
C PRO A 86 5.76 9.00 -21.58
N ALA A 87 5.68 8.17 -20.54
CA ALA A 87 6.79 7.52 -19.90
C ALA A 87 6.41 6.11 -19.43
N GLU A 88 7.37 5.19 -19.48
CA GLU A 88 7.21 3.85 -18.94
C GLU A 88 7.45 3.89 -17.43
N ILE A 89 6.55 3.30 -16.65
CA ILE A 89 6.63 3.25 -15.19
C ILE A 89 6.71 1.81 -14.71
N VAL A 90 7.47 1.57 -13.64
CA VAL A 90 7.51 0.30 -12.93
C VAL A 90 7.71 0.54 -11.42
N THR A 91 7.10 -0.28 -10.59
CA THR A 91 7.39 -0.29 -9.15
C THR A 91 8.11 -1.57 -8.76
N ILE A 92 9.26 -1.42 -8.08
CA ILE A 92 10.09 -2.53 -7.64
C ILE A 92 10.46 -2.29 -6.18
N ASN A 93 10.08 -3.22 -5.28
CA ASN A 93 10.35 -3.10 -3.85
C ASN A 93 9.87 -1.75 -3.24
N GLY A 94 8.73 -1.24 -3.70
CA GLY A 94 8.16 0.04 -3.27
C GLY A 94 8.79 1.28 -3.91
N ASP A 95 9.95 1.16 -4.57
CA ASP A 95 10.52 2.26 -5.33
C ASP A 95 9.77 2.41 -6.66
N THR A 96 9.40 3.65 -7.01
CA THR A 96 8.87 3.99 -8.33
C THR A 96 10.01 4.36 -9.27
N LEU A 97 10.10 3.67 -10.40
CA LEU A 97 11.06 3.95 -11.46
C LEU A 97 10.35 4.33 -12.74
N VAL A 98 10.91 5.31 -13.43
CA VAL A 98 10.40 5.81 -14.70
C VAL A 98 11.50 5.77 -15.76
N LYS A 99 11.14 5.39 -16.97
CA LYS A 99 11.99 5.46 -18.17
C LYS A 99 11.26 6.29 -19.22
N ALA A 100 11.89 7.38 -19.64
CA ALA A 100 11.24 8.37 -20.48
C ALA A 100 12.20 9.07 -21.43
N SER A 101 11.63 9.78 -22.41
CA SER A 101 12.36 10.64 -23.32
C SER A 101 12.95 11.86 -22.61
N ASN A 102 13.88 12.55 -23.27
CA ASN A 102 14.44 13.80 -22.73
C ASN A 102 13.37 14.87 -22.50
N ASP A 103 12.32 14.91 -23.33
CA ASP A 103 11.25 15.91 -23.25
C ASP A 103 10.42 15.72 -21.96
N PHE A 104 10.19 14.47 -21.56
CA PHE A 104 9.52 14.15 -20.29
C PHE A 104 10.35 14.64 -19.10
N TRP A 105 11.65 14.35 -19.09
CA TRP A 105 12.53 14.82 -18.02
C TRP A 105 12.62 16.34 -17.97
N PHE A 106 12.58 17.01 -19.11
CA PHE A 106 12.57 18.47 -19.20
C PHE A 106 11.27 19.11 -18.69
N SER A 107 10.13 18.43 -18.81
CA SER A 107 8.87 18.97 -18.29
C SER A 107 8.78 18.89 -16.76
N ILE A 108 9.44 17.90 -16.14
CA ILE A 108 9.29 17.64 -14.70
C ILE A 108 10.50 18.00 -13.84
N LEU A 109 11.70 18.08 -14.43
CA LEU A 109 12.91 18.44 -13.69
C LEU A 109 13.35 19.87 -14.00
N THR A 110 13.81 20.58 -12.98
CA THR A 110 14.33 21.95 -13.09
C THR A 110 15.82 22.02 -13.41
N THR A 111 16.42 20.91 -13.84
CA THR A 111 17.87 20.77 -14.10
C THR A 111 18.19 20.76 -15.59
N ASP A 112 19.32 21.35 -15.97
CA ASP A 112 19.81 21.34 -17.36
C ASP A 112 20.36 19.96 -17.80
N TYR A 113 20.45 18.99 -16.87
CA TYR A 113 21.10 17.69 -17.08
C TYR A 113 20.13 16.52 -17.38
N THR A 114 18.99 16.80 -18.01
CA THR A 114 17.94 15.78 -18.30
C THR A 114 18.40 14.65 -19.22
N GLY A 115 19.42 14.91 -20.05
CA GLY A 115 20.02 13.91 -20.94
C GLY A 115 20.62 12.70 -20.19
N GLU A 116 20.85 12.79 -18.88
CA GLU A 116 21.34 11.67 -18.07
C GLU A 116 20.29 10.59 -17.84
N PHE A 117 19.02 11.00 -17.76
CA PHE A 117 17.87 10.15 -17.46
C PHE A 117 17.18 9.61 -18.72
N THR A 118 17.49 10.20 -19.88
CA THR A 118 16.88 9.85 -21.16
C THR A 118 17.06 8.37 -21.47
N ASP A 119 15.94 7.68 -21.71
CA ASP A 119 15.85 6.25 -22.02
C ASP A 119 16.52 5.33 -20.97
N LYS A 120 16.60 5.79 -19.72
CA LYS A 120 17.09 5.00 -18.58
C LYS A 120 16.06 4.93 -17.48
N TRP A 121 16.02 3.79 -16.80
CA TRP A 121 15.29 3.67 -15.54
C TRP A 121 15.85 4.66 -14.54
N THR A 122 14.96 5.47 -13.99
CA THR A 122 15.31 6.53 -13.05
C THR A 122 14.35 6.45 -11.89
N ARG A 123 14.90 6.28 -10.68
CA ARG A 123 14.12 6.24 -9.44
C ARG A 123 13.60 7.64 -9.10
N LEU A 124 12.34 7.71 -8.71
CA LEU A 124 11.67 8.93 -8.24
C LEU A 124 11.46 8.90 -6.73
N GLN A 125 11.16 10.05 -6.12
CA GLN A 125 10.73 10.12 -4.72
C GLN A 125 9.27 9.62 -4.59
N ASP A 126 8.92 9.05 -3.43
CA ASP A 126 7.61 8.43 -3.18
C ASP A 126 6.43 9.39 -3.35
N ASP A 127 6.65 10.70 -3.15
CA ASP A 127 5.65 11.75 -3.26
C ASP A 127 5.72 12.54 -4.57
N PHE A 128 6.58 12.12 -5.52
CA PHE A 128 6.84 12.86 -6.76
C PHE A 128 5.56 13.17 -7.55
N PHE A 129 4.63 12.21 -7.57
CA PHE A 129 3.34 12.33 -8.26
C PHE A 129 2.21 12.81 -7.34
N GLY A 130 2.51 13.18 -6.09
CA GLY A 130 1.52 13.46 -5.05
C GLY A 130 0.70 12.23 -4.62
N VAL A 131 1.07 11.04 -5.10
CA VAL A 131 0.42 9.76 -4.84
C VAL A 131 1.40 8.61 -5.04
N ASP A 132 1.20 7.54 -4.26
CA ASP A 132 1.81 6.24 -4.54
C ASP A 132 0.78 5.42 -5.33
N LEU A 133 0.90 5.44 -6.67
CA LEU A 133 -0.01 4.72 -7.57
C LEU A 133 0.03 3.22 -7.30
N SER A 134 1.21 2.67 -6.96
CA SER A 134 1.40 1.24 -6.70
C SER A 134 0.56 0.78 -5.51
N ASN A 135 0.54 1.59 -4.43
CA ASN A 135 -0.24 1.32 -3.25
C ASN A 135 -1.74 1.61 -3.47
N VAL A 136 -2.08 2.71 -4.15
CA VAL A 136 -3.48 3.12 -4.34
C VAL A 136 -4.22 2.19 -5.31
N LEU A 137 -3.57 1.79 -6.40
CA LEU A 137 -4.17 0.96 -7.46
C LEU A 137 -4.05 -0.53 -7.18
N ALA A 138 -3.28 -0.96 -6.17
CA ALA A 138 -3.30 -2.36 -5.73
C ALA A 138 -4.76 -2.81 -5.51
N PRO A 139 -5.25 -3.85 -6.19
CA PRO A 139 -6.66 -4.27 -6.14
C PRO A 139 -7.24 -4.35 -4.73
N SER A 140 -6.49 -4.91 -3.78
CA SER A 140 -6.88 -4.91 -2.36
C SER A 140 -7.07 -3.50 -1.83
N ASN A 141 -6.06 -2.64 -1.92
CA ASN A 141 -6.11 -1.31 -1.33
C ASN A 141 -7.19 -0.43 -1.98
N LEU A 142 -7.37 -0.51 -3.30
CA LEU A 142 -8.42 0.22 -4.00
C LEU A 142 -9.82 -0.22 -3.54
N ALA A 143 -10.07 -1.53 -3.48
CA ALA A 143 -11.33 -2.09 -2.99
C ALA A 143 -11.68 -1.57 -1.58
N TRP A 144 -10.70 -1.51 -0.67
CA TRP A 144 -10.94 -1.05 0.69
C TRP A 144 -11.00 0.47 0.80
N SER A 145 -10.39 1.21 -0.12
CA SER A 145 -10.56 2.65 -0.23
C SER A 145 -11.99 3.02 -0.62
N ILE A 146 -12.58 2.28 -1.57
CA ILE A 146 -14.00 2.42 -1.96
C ILE A 146 -14.92 2.15 -0.76
N GLN A 147 -14.57 1.16 0.09
CA GLN A 147 -15.35 0.83 1.29
C GLN A 147 -15.13 1.81 2.46
N GLY A 148 -13.93 2.37 2.60
CA GLY A 148 -13.52 3.16 3.77
C GLY A 148 -14.17 4.53 3.91
N LEU A 149 -14.86 5.04 2.87
CA LEU A 149 -15.57 6.34 2.92
C LEU A 149 -17.03 6.23 3.36
N GLN A 150 -17.45 5.04 3.80
CA GLN A 150 -18.83 4.81 4.18
C GLN A 150 -19.12 5.32 5.59
N ASP A 151 -20.01 6.31 5.69
CA ASP A 151 -20.66 6.65 6.96
C ASP A 151 -21.75 5.60 7.27
N ARG A 152 -21.30 4.43 7.72
CA ARG A 152 -22.19 3.37 8.19
C ARG A 152 -22.48 3.59 9.67
N THR A 153 -23.74 3.91 9.98
CA THR A 153 -24.17 3.94 11.37
C THR A 153 -24.42 2.52 11.85
N ALA A 154 -23.67 2.12 12.87
CA ALA A 154 -24.03 0.99 13.70
C ALA A 154 -25.03 1.48 14.75
N GLY A 155 -26.02 0.66 15.09
CA GLY A 155 -26.96 1.03 16.13
C GLY A 155 -26.26 1.30 17.47
N ASP A 156 -26.64 2.37 18.16
CA ASP A 156 -26.24 2.65 19.55
C ASP A 156 -26.95 1.70 20.51
N VAL A 157 -26.65 0.41 20.42
CA VAL A 157 -27.03 -0.54 21.46
C VAL A 157 -25.92 -0.52 22.48
N VAL A 158 -26.22 0.00 23.68
CA VAL A 158 -25.33 -0.12 24.83
C VAL A 158 -25.04 -1.62 25.01
N ALA A 159 -23.77 -1.99 24.83
CA ALA A 159 -23.31 -3.34 25.10
C ALA A 159 -23.76 -3.71 26.52
N GLY A 160 -24.54 -4.78 26.67
CA GLY A 160 -24.98 -5.23 27.98
C GLY A 160 -23.78 -5.52 28.89
N PRO A 161 -23.95 -5.58 30.22
CA PRO A 161 -22.85 -5.77 31.17
C PRO A 161 -22.03 -7.06 30.93
N ASP A 162 -22.59 -8.02 30.18
CA ASP A 162 -21.97 -9.30 29.85
C ASP A 162 -21.28 -9.34 28.47
N ALA A 163 -21.31 -8.24 27.71
CA ALA A 163 -20.71 -8.15 26.39
C ALA A 163 -19.22 -7.77 26.48
N LEU A 164 -18.42 -8.25 25.52
CA LEU A 164 -17.04 -7.80 25.38
C LEU A 164 -17.01 -6.28 25.08
N PRO A 165 -15.99 -5.53 25.52
CA PRO A 165 -15.88 -4.09 25.27
C PRO A 165 -15.94 -3.73 23.78
N ASN A 166 -15.43 -4.64 22.95
CA ASN A 166 -15.41 -4.53 21.50
C ASN A 166 -16.46 -5.42 20.79
N ALA A 167 -17.58 -5.72 21.47
CA ALA A 167 -18.70 -6.45 20.88
C ALA A 167 -19.14 -5.79 19.55
N ARG A 168 -19.69 -6.61 18.65
CA ARG A 168 -20.09 -6.16 17.31
C ARG A 168 -21.59 -5.80 17.30
N GLN A 169 -21.96 -4.70 16.63
CA GLN A 169 -23.31 -4.16 16.55
C GLN A 169 -23.85 -4.17 15.11
N PRO A 170 -25.13 -4.53 14.87
CA PRO A 170 -25.74 -4.49 13.55
C PRO A 170 -25.68 -3.10 12.93
N LEU A 171 -25.50 -3.07 11.60
CA LEU A 171 -25.63 -1.84 10.82
C LEU A 171 -27.11 -1.46 10.71
N THR A 172 -27.41 -0.17 10.86
CA THR A 172 -28.78 0.36 10.83
C THR A 172 -29.09 1.22 9.61
N SER A 173 -28.07 1.74 8.92
CA SER A 173 -28.23 2.49 7.67
C SER A 173 -26.96 2.41 6.80
N SER A 174 -27.12 2.71 5.50
CA SER A 174 -26.02 2.99 4.57
C SER A 174 -26.37 4.24 3.74
N THR A 175 -25.36 4.93 3.24
CA THR A 175 -25.48 6.06 2.30
C THR A 175 -25.32 5.62 0.84
N ALA A 176 -25.18 4.31 0.57
CA ALA A 176 -25.04 3.78 -0.78
C ALA A 176 -26.31 4.03 -1.61
N ALA A 177 -26.12 4.54 -2.82
CA ALA A 177 -27.17 4.68 -3.83
C ALA A 177 -26.76 3.91 -5.08
N SER A 178 -27.73 3.37 -5.82
CA SER A 178 -27.49 2.69 -7.09
C SER A 178 -28.36 3.25 -8.19
N GLU A 179 -27.78 3.45 -9.38
CA GLU A 179 -28.48 3.85 -10.59
C GLU A 179 -28.08 2.93 -11.75
N SER A 180 -29.05 2.45 -12.52
CA SER A 180 -28.77 1.64 -13.71
C SER A 180 -28.38 2.55 -14.88
N THR A 181 -27.21 2.33 -15.45
CA THR A 181 -26.69 3.04 -16.62
C THR A 181 -26.51 2.05 -17.80
N PRO A 182 -26.27 2.54 -19.03
CA PRO A 182 -25.93 1.66 -20.15
C PRO A 182 -24.62 0.87 -19.95
N GLU A 183 -23.73 1.33 -19.05
CA GLU A 183 -22.41 0.77 -18.77
C GLU A 183 -22.43 -0.24 -17.60
N GLY A 184 -23.54 -0.34 -16.87
CA GLY A 184 -23.72 -1.23 -15.72
C GLY A 184 -24.60 -0.62 -14.64
N THR A 185 -24.49 -1.11 -13.40
CA THR A 185 -25.08 -0.42 -12.25
C THR A 185 -24.02 0.48 -11.65
N GLU A 186 -24.23 1.80 -11.71
CA GLU A 186 -23.42 2.76 -10.95
C GLU A 186 -23.85 2.69 -9.49
N VAL A 187 -22.90 2.41 -8.60
CA VAL A 187 -23.10 2.46 -7.15
C VAL A 187 -22.27 3.60 -6.59
N SER A 188 -22.96 4.56 -5.98
CA SER A 188 -22.36 5.76 -5.42
C SER A 188 -22.39 5.72 -3.90
N VAL A 189 -21.24 6.05 -3.31
CA VAL A 189 -20.99 6.01 -1.86
C VAL A 189 -20.19 7.24 -1.47
N GLY A 190 -20.87 8.22 -0.86
CA GLY A 190 -20.26 9.50 -0.57
C GLY A 190 -19.70 10.11 -1.88
N PRO A 191 -18.39 10.44 -1.94
CA PRO A 191 -17.77 10.98 -3.14
C PRO A 191 -17.29 9.92 -4.16
N PHE A 192 -17.40 8.63 -3.85
CA PHE A 192 -17.09 7.55 -4.81
C PHE A 192 -18.31 7.23 -5.69
N ALA A 193 -18.05 6.96 -6.95
CA ALA A 193 -18.92 6.25 -7.86
C ALA A 193 -18.14 5.05 -8.42
N THR A 194 -18.77 3.88 -8.48
CA THR A 194 -18.17 2.70 -9.08
C THR A 194 -19.19 1.96 -9.92
N TYR A 195 -18.74 1.36 -11.01
CA TYR A 195 -19.61 0.68 -11.95
C TYR A 195 -19.47 -0.83 -11.74
N VAL A 196 -20.59 -1.50 -11.53
CA VAL A 196 -20.65 -2.93 -11.21
C VAL A 196 -21.41 -3.65 -12.32
N GLY A 197 -20.77 -4.67 -12.92
CA GLY A 197 -21.32 -5.47 -14.01
C GLY A 197 -22.31 -6.57 -13.56
N GLY A 198 -22.50 -6.75 -12.26
CA GLY A 198 -23.41 -7.72 -11.65
C GLY A 198 -22.91 -8.23 -10.29
N ALA A 199 -23.71 -9.07 -9.63
CA ALA A 199 -23.34 -9.68 -8.34
C ALA A 199 -22.04 -10.49 -8.47
N GLY A 200 -21.06 -10.21 -7.59
CA GLY A 200 -19.75 -10.86 -7.56
C GLY A 200 -18.78 -10.49 -8.69
N SER A 201 -19.12 -9.56 -9.60
CA SER A 201 -18.19 -9.06 -10.60
C SER A 201 -17.23 -8.04 -10.00
N ILE A 202 -15.97 -8.04 -10.44
CA ILE A 202 -15.04 -6.95 -10.16
C ILE A 202 -15.62 -5.65 -10.76
N PRO A 203 -15.53 -4.49 -10.07
CA PRO A 203 -15.97 -3.23 -10.64
C PRO A 203 -15.18 -2.94 -11.91
N ASN A 204 -15.84 -2.45 -12.97
CA ASN A 204 -15.18 -2.16 -14.25
C ASN A 204 -14.70 -0.71 -14.34
N ARG A 205 -15.12 0.16 -13.42
CA ARG A 205 -14.64 1.55 -13.30
C ARG A 205 -14.81 2.08 -11.89
N VAL A 206 -13.89 2.95 -11.48
CA VAL A 206 -13.95 3.68 -10.22
C VAL A 206 -13.72 5.17 -10.45
N LYS A 207 -14.47 6.00 -9.75
CA LYS A 207 -14.31 7.44 -9.72
C LYS A 207 -14.44 7.97 -8.30
N GLY A 208 -13.46 8.72 -7.81
CA GLY A 208 -13.56 9.36 -6.49
C GLY A 208 -12.22 9.55 -5.80
N PRO A 209 -12.23 9.99 -4.53
CA PRO A 209 -11.03 10.37 -3.81
C PRO A 209 -10.29 9.16 -3.25
N VAL A 210 -8.99 9.10 -3.49
CA VAL A 210 -8.08 8.07 -2.97
C VAL A 210 -7.05 8.71 -2.05
N ASN A 211 -6.78 8.04 -0.94
CA ASN A 211 -5.77 8.46 0.04
C ASN A 211 -4.50 7.65 -0.18
N SER A 212 -3.34 8.30 -0.04
CA SER A 212 -2.04 7.63 0.02
C SER A 212 -1.49 7.74 1.44
N PRO A 213 -0.92 6.68 2.05
CA PRO A 213 -0.32 6.75 3.38
C PRO A 213 0.76 7.83 3.52
N ASN A 214 1.51 8.07 2.44
CA ASN A 214 2.68 8.95 2.44
C ASN A 214 2.50 10.19 1.54
N ALA A 215 1.33 10.38 0.94
CA ALA A 215 1.08 11.51 0.06
C ALA A 215 -0.33 12.09 0.26
N LYS A 216 -0.58 13.29 -0.26
CA LYS A 216 -1.84 14.02 -0.03
C LYS A 216 -3.05 13.35 -0.69
N GLY A 217 -2.81 12.44 -1.64
CA GLY A 217 -3.88 11.78 -2.39
C GLY A 217 -4.50 12.69 -3.44
N GLY A 218 -5.61 12.25 -4.00
CA GLY A 218 -6.24 12.89 -5.16
C GLY A 218 -7.54 12.22 -5.54
N ASN A 219 -8.03 12.51 -6.74
CA ASN A 219 -9.18 11.83 -7.32
C ASN A 219 -8.72 10.92 -8.46
N ILE A 220 -9.23 9.69 -8.46
CA ILE A 220 -9.07 8.76 -9.55
C ILE A 220 -10.33 8.75 -10.42
N ASP A 221 -10.17 8.57 -11.72
CA ASP A 221 -11.21 8.15 -12.66
C ASP A 221 -10.57 7.09 -13.58
N ALA A 222 -10.85 5.81 -13.33
CA ALA A 222 -10.13 4.71 -13.95
C ALA A 222 -11.03 3.53 -14.28
N GLU A 223 -10.87 3.02 -15.49
CA GLU A 223 -11.35 1.70 -15.91
C GLU A 223 -10.50 0.62 -15.23
N ILE A 224 -11.12 -0.53 -14.98
CA ILE A 224 -10.52 -1.66 -14.27
C ILE A 224 -10.84 -2.92 -15.06
N ASP A 225 -9.79 -3.53 -15.59
CA ASP A 225 -9.87 -4.82 -16.26
C ASP A 225 -9.15 -5.87 -15.41
N PRO A 226 -9.84 -6.88 -14.86
CA PRO A 226 -9.18 -7.88 -14.04
C PRO A 226 -8.23 -8.73 -14.88
N VAL A 227 -7.06 -9.04 -14.31
CA VAL A 227 -6.08 -9.90 -14.97
C VAL A 227 -5.88 -11.20 -14.19
N ASP A 228 -5.57 -12.27 -14.91
CA ASP A 228 -5.34 -13.58 -14.30
C ASP A 228 -3.89 -13.74 -13.82
N ALA A 229 -3.63 -14.86 -13.14
CA ALA A 229 -2.29 -15.19 -12.65
C ALA A 229 -1.22 -15.29 -13.76
N ALA A 230 -1.60 -15.58 -15.01
CA ALA A 230 -0.66 -15.68 -16.13
C ALA A 230 -0.23 -14.30 -16.66
N GLU A 231 -1.10 -13.29 -16.60
CA GLU A 231 -0.72 -11.89 -16.83
C GLU A 231 0.16 -11.37 -15.68
N VAL A 232 -0.20 -11.65 -14.43
CA VAL A 232 0.64 -11.26 -13.27
C VAL A 232 2.02 -11.92 -13.32
N GLU A 233 2.11 -13.19 -13.74
CA GLU A 233 3.38 -13.86 -13.98
C GLU A 233 4.22 -13.15 -15.07
N ARG A 234 3.59 -12.65 -16.14
CA ARG A 234 4.26 -11.86 -17.19
C ARG A 234 4.78 -10.52 -16.68
N LEU A 235 3.99 -9.83 -15.85
CA LEU A 235 4.42 -8.63 -15.13
C LEU A 235 5.72 -8.92 -14.33
N TYR A 236 5.74 -10.00 -13.55
CA TYR A 236 6.93 -10.36 -12.77
C TYR A 236 8.14 -10.74 -13.63
N GLN A 237 7.95 -11.43 -14.76
CA GLN A 237 9.03 -11.73 -15.70
C GLN A 237 9.66 -10.45 -16.28
N PHE A 238 8.84 -9.45 -16.60
CA PHE A 238 9.32 -8.14 -17.02
C PHE A 238 10.11 -7.46 -15.89
N ILE A 239 9.59 -7.47 -14.67
CA ILE A 239 10.25 -6.85 -13.51
C ILE A 239 11.57 -7.53 -13.18
N GLU A 240 11.66 -8.85 -13.28
CA GLU A 240 12.93 -9.57 -13.14
C GLU A 240 13.96 -9.13 -14.19
N GLN A 241 13.52 -8.82 -15.42
CA GLN A 241 14.39 -8.27 -16.46
C GLN A 241 14.85 -6.86 -16.09
N VAL A 242 13.93 -5.96 -15.73
CA VAL A 242 14.27 -4.59 -15.31
C VAL A 242 15.19 -4.59 -14.10
N THR A 243 14.94 -5.46 -13.12
CA THR A 243 15.73 -5.59 -11.88
C THR A 243 17.20 -5.83 -12.17
N ARG A 244 17.52 -6.63 -13.19
CA ARG A 244 18.91 -6.89 -13.61
C ARG A 244 19.59 -5.66 -14.23
N ASP A 245 18.80 -4.76 -14.82
CA ASP A 245 19.30 -3.53 -15.43
C ASP A 245 19.43 -2.35 -14.42
N LEU A 246 18.93 -2.51 -13.19
CA LEU A 246 18.91 -1.47 -12.16
C LEU A 246 20.29 -1.00 -11.70
N VAL A 247 21.36 -1.75 -11.96
CA VAL A 247 22.73 -1.29 -11.69
C VAL A 247 23.04 0.01 -12.42
N ASN A 248 22.40 0.23 -13.56
CA ASN A 248 22.54 1.44 -14.38
C ASN A 248 21.42 2.45 -14.15
N ALA A 249 20.46 2.16 -13.26
CA ALA A 249 19.35 3.06 -13.00
C ALA A 249 19.84 4.34 -12.32
N ALA A 250 19.36 5.49 -12.78
CA ALA A 250 19.65 6.78 -12.18
C ALA A 250 18.74 7.05 -10.98
N ASP A 251 19.07 8.06 -10.17
CA ASP A 251 18.26 8.49 -9.02
C ASP A 251 17.98 9.99 -9.11
N ALA A 252 16.74 10.37 -9.42
CA ALA A 252 16.35 11.78 -9.59
C ALA A 252 16.20 12.51 -8.24
N ALA A 253 16.10 11.77 -7.13
CA ALA A 253 16.06 12.36 -5.79
C ALA A 253 17.42 12.90 -5.32
N MET A 254 18.49 12.57 -6.05
CA MET A 254 19.85 12.87 -5.66
C MET A 254 20.36 14.11 -6.38
N SER A 255 21.02 14.98 -5.63
CA SER A 255 21.74 16.12 -6.18
C SER A 255 23.23 15.99 -5.88
N PHE A 256 24.05 16.44 -6.82
CA PHE A 256 25.49 16.48 -6.66
C PHE A 256 26.01 17.91 -6.74
N SER A 257 27.01 18.20 -5.91
CA SER A 257 27.90 19.32 -6.12
C SER A 257 29.32 18.81 -6.28
N MET A 258 30.01 19.31 -7.30
CA MET A 258 31.45 19.13 -7.43
C MET A 258 32.13 20.28 -6.71
N ASP A 259 33.09 19.97 -5.84
CA ASP A 259 33.86 21.01 -5.17
C ASP A 259 34.70 21.78 -6.19
N SER A 260 34.78 23.09 -6.00
CA SER A 260 35.71 24.02 -6.65
C SER A 260 37.19 23.60 -6.55
N ASN A 261 37.53 22.69 -5.62
CA ASN A 261 38.86 22.08 -5.49
C ASN A 261 39.18 21.03 -6.56
N THR A 262 38.28 20.79 -7.51
CA THR A 262 38.57 19.96 -8.68
C THR A 262 39.74 20.60 -9.46
N SER A 263 40.88 19.91 -9.49
CA SER A 263 42.11 20.46 -10.04
C SER A 263 42.84 19.46 -10.92
N LEU A 264 43.38 19.97 -12.04
CA LEU A 264 44.31 19.25 -12.88
C LEU A 264 45.66 19.18 -12.18
N GLY A 265 46.24 17.98 -12.12
CA GLY A 265 47.52 17.69 -11.50
C GLY A 265 48.39 16.80 -12.38
N ASN A 266 49.71 16.86 -12.21
CA ASN A 266 50.68 16.01 -12.93
C ASN A 266 50.60 16.08 -14.46
N CYS A 267 50.21 17.24 -15.00
CA CYS A 267 50.01 17.43 -16.44
C CYS A 267 51.32 17.72 -17.14
N ASN A 268 51.59 16.95 -18.20
CA ASN A 268 52.76 17.06 -19.06
C ASN A 268 52.34 16.77 -20.52
N ASN A 269 53.30 16.66 -21.44
CA ASN A 269 52.99 16.46 -22.87
C ASN A 269 52.46 15.07 -23.22
N THR A 270 52.40 14.15 -22.25
CA THR A 270 51.99 12.76 -22.43
C THR A 270 50.86 12.30 -21.51
N SER A 271 50.59 13.04 -20.44
CA SER A 271 49.56 12.67 -19.47
C SER A 271 49.10 13.85 -18.63
N CYS A 272 47.91 13.75 -18.06
CA CYS A 272 47.43 14.63 -17.00
C CYS A 272 46.46 13.87 -16.11
N SER A 273 46.42 14.24 -14.84
CA SER A 273 45.47 13.69 -13.88
C SER A 273 44.52 14.76 -13.38
N ILE A 274 43.35 14.34 -12.92
CA ILE A 274 42.35 15.19 -12.27
C ILE A 274 41.89 14.51 -10.99
N LEU A 275 41.78 15.29 -9.92
CA LEU A 275 41.13 14.87 -8.69
C LEU A 275 39.78 15.58 -8.61
N THR A 276 38.70 14.82 -8.70
CA THR A 276 37.33 15.33 -8.60
C THR A 276 36.80 15.00 -7.21
N VAL A 277 36.37 16.01 -6.46
CA VAL A 277 35.68 15.81 -5.17
C VAL A 277 34.19 15.97 -5.39
N VAL A 278 33.46 14.88 -5.19
CA VAL A 278 32.02 14.82 -5.36
C VAL A 278 31.37 14.84 -3.98
N THR A 279 30.41 15.74 -3.79
CA THR A 279 29.51 15.78 -2.65
C THR A 279 28.10 15.46 -3.13
N ASN A 280 27.32 14.74 -2.34
CA ASN A 280 25.93 14.47 -2.66
C ASN A 280 25.01 15.00 -1.56
N THR A 281 23.77 15.32 -1.94
CA THR A 281 22.66 15.49 -1.02
C THR A 281 21.51 14.59 -1.47
N LEU A 282 20.97 13.83 -0.52
CA LEU A 282 19.85 12.91 -0.71
C LEU A 282 18.79 13.19 0.36
N THR A 283 17.63 13.66 -0.09
CA THR A 283 16.48 13.96 0.79
C THR A 283 15.65 12.70 1.00
N GLY A 284 15.22 12.46 2.24
CA GLY A 284 14.21 11.44 2.54
C GLY A 284 14.66 9.97 2.49
N ALA A 285 15.97 9.69 2.45
CA ALA A 285 16.47 8.31 2.36
C ALA A 285 17.26 7.85 3.59
N ASP A 286 17.02 6.60 4.00
CA ASP A 286 17.78 5.87 5.03
C ASP A 286 19.00 5.11 4.47
N ARG A 287 19.51 5.52 3.29
CA ARG A 287 20.64 4.83 2.65
C ARG A 287 21.95 5.22 3.33
N SER A 288 22.80 4.23 3.61
CA SER A 288 24.13 4.47 4.17
C SER A 288 25.20 4.74 3.11
N THR A 289 25.03 4.19 1.90
CA THR A 289 25.97 4.32 0.78
C THR A 289 25.23 4.51 -0.54
N ILE A 290 25.86 5.23 -1.47
CA ILE A 290 25.40 5.42 -2.85
C ILE A 290 26.52 5.02 -3.82
N ASN A 291 26.14 4.55 -5.00
CA ASN A 291 27.07 4.32 -6.10
C ASN A 291 27.12 5.54 -7.00
N VAL A 292 28.32 5.93 -7.36
CA VAL A 292 28.58 7.10 -8.19
C VAL A 292 29.47 6.69 -9.33
N HIS A 293 29.03 7.03 -10.54
CA HIS A 293 29.84 6.94 -11.74
C HIS A 293 30.35 8.34 -12.09
N VAL A 294 31.67 8.48 -12.14
CA VAL A 294 32.34 9.72 -12.53
C VAL A 294 33.04 9.48 -13.86
N ARG A 295 32.53 10.12 -14.89
CA ARG A 295 33.15 10.16 -16.21
C ARG A 295 33.87 11.48 -16.38
N THR A 296 35.15 11.44 -16.72
CA THR A 296 35.91 12.65 -17.07
C THR A 296 36.48 12.52 -18.46
N ASP A 297 36.15 13.47 -19.32
CA ASP A 297 36.63 13.52 -20.69
C ASP A 297 37.66 14.67 -20.82
N PHE A 298 38.77 14.38 -21.49
CA PHE A 298 39.88 15.31 -21.66
C PHE A 298 39.97 15.79 -23.10
N ASN A 299 40.27 17.07 -23.26
CA ASN A 299 40.41 17.73 -24.54
C ASN A 299 41.73 18.50 -24.60
N VAL A 300 42.50 18.31 -25.67
CA VAL A 300 43.71 19.08 -25.98
C VAL A 300 43.46 19.91 -27.23
N ASP A 301 43.52 21.23 -27.12
CA ASP A 301 43.30 22.20 -28.21
C ASP A 301 41.98 22.03 -28.98
N GLY A 302 40.91 21.70 -28.29
CA GLY A 302 39.60 21.44 -28.88
C GLY A 302 39.43 20.01 -29.42
N VAL A 303 40.48 19.17 -29.42
CA VAL A 303 40.42 17.77 -29.84
C VAL A 303 40.19 16.84 -28.64
N PRO A 304 39.09 16.06 -28.62
CA PRO A 304 38.89 15.01 -27.63
C PRO A 304 40.03 13.99 -27.66
N THR A 305 40.59 13.67 -26.50
CA THR A 305 41.69 12.70 -26.39
C THR A 305 41.22 11.40 -25.76
N LYS A 306 41.28 11.29 -24.43
CA LYS A 306 40.91 10.10 -23.66
C LYS A 306 39.88 10.46 -22.60
N SER A 307 38.98 9.52 -22.30
CA SER A 307 38.09 9.58 -21.15
C SER A 307 38.55 8.63 -20.03
N CYS A 308 38.16 8.96 -18.81
CA CYS A 308 38.26 8.14 -17.63
C CYS A 308 36.85 7.89 -17.11
N ASP A 309 36.53 6.64 -16.78
CA ASP A 309 35.22 6.23 -16.28
C ASP A 309 35.46 5.44 -14.99
N GLU A 310 35.12 6.03 -13.84
CA GLU A 310 35.37 5.46 -12.51
C GLU A 310 34.05 5.23 -11.78
N ASN A 311 33.88 4.04 -11.21
CA ASN A 311 32.77 3.70 -10.34
C ASN A 311 33.27 3.64 -8.89
N THR A 312 32.59 4.35 -7.99
CA THR A 312 32.93 4.34 -6.57
C THR A 312 31.68 4.38 -5.70
N THR A 313 31.85 4.03 -4.43
CA THR A 313 30.82 4.17 -3.40
C THR A 313 31.13 5.36 -2.52
N MET A 314 30.11 6.10 -2.10
CA MET A 314 30.24 7.16 -1.11
C MET A 314 29.09 7.15 -0.11
N PRO A 315 29.26 7.69 1.11
CA PRO A 315 28.14 7.82 2.05
C PRO A 315 27.04 8.73 1.48
N ALA A 316 25.79 8.43 1.80
CA ALA A 316 24.69 9.38 1.53
C ALA A 316 24.93 10.67 2.33
N ASN A 317 24.64 11.82 1.73
CA ASN A 317 24.95 13.15 2.27
C ASN A 317 26.44 13.35 2.62
N GLY A 318 27.33 12.62 1.92
CA GLY A 318 28.77 12.58 2.15
C GLY A 318 29.59 13.11 0.98
N GLN A 319 30.88 12.80 1.00
CA GLN A 319 31.82 13.16 -0.06
C GLN A 319 32.76 12.00 -0.44
N VAL A 320 33.25 12.00 -1.68
CA VAL A 320 34.26 11.07 -2.19
C VAL A 320 35.20 11.79 -3.14
N SER A 321 36.47 11.37 -3.14
CA SER A 321 37.45 11.85 -4.09
C SER A 321 37.69 10.78 -5.14
N VAL A 322 37.53 11.15 -6.41
CA VAL A 322 37.76 10.28 -7.57
C VAL A 322 38.97 10.80 -8.32
N PHE A 323 39.93 9.91 -8.57
CA PHE A 323 41.16 10.24 -9.28
C PHE A 323 41.12 9.64 -10.68
N CYS A 324 41.32 10.48 -11.68
CA CYS A 324 41.32 10.09 -13.08
C CYS A 324 42.64 10.49 -13.75
N ASN A 325 43.16 9.62 -14.64
CA ASN A 325 44.39 9.89 -15.40
C ASN A 325 44.15 9.67 -16.89
N ALA A 326 44.44 10.69 -17.69
CA ALA A 326 44.41 10.63 -19.13
C ALA A 326 45.83 10.63 -19.71
N SER A 327 46.03 9.80 -20.72
CA SER A 327 47.25 9.75 -21.52
C SER A 327 46.94 10.35 -22.88
N TYR A 328 47.79 11.26 -23.36
CA TYR A 328 47.67 11.92 -24.66
C TYR A 328 49.06 12.16 -25.25
N PHE A 329 49.14 12.82 -26.40
CA PHE A 329 50.39 13.34 -26.94
C PHE A 329 50.18 14.78 -27.35
N ALA A 330 51.00 15.68 -26.82
CA ALA A 330 51.04 17.10 -27.15
C ALA A 330 52.46 17.46 -27.58
N ASP A 331 52.60 18.34 -28.57
CA ASP A 331 53.90 18.76 -29.11
C ASP A 331 54.66 19.56 -28.04
N PRO A 332 55.85 19.11 -27.58
CA PRO A 332 56.61 19.81 -26.56
C PRO A 332 57.04 21.23 -26.96
N GLU A 333 57.03 21.56 -28.26
CA GLU A 333 57.44 22.87 -28.76
C GLU A 333 56.28 23.89 -28.78
N GLN A 334 55.04 23.46 -28.54
CA GLN A 334 53.85 24.31 -28.62
C GLN A 334 53.17 24.48 -27.25
N ARG A 335 52.41 25.57 -27.11
CA ARG A 335 51.52 25.74 -25.95
C ARG A 335 50.17 25.13 -26.29
N HIS A 336 49.74 24.21 -25.44
CA HIS A 336 48.48 23.50 -25.58
C HIS A 336 47.51 23.94 -24.49
N ASN A 337 46.23 24.08 -24.85
CA ASN A 337 45.14 24.24 -23.90
C ASN A 337 44.59 22.86 -23.54
N LEU A 338 44.60 22.52 -22.26
CA LEU A 338 44.03 21.28 -21.76
C LEU A 338 42.77 21.59 -20.97
N GLU A 339 41.66 21.01 -21.41
CA GLU A 339 40.37 21.10 -20.74
C GLU A 339 39.93 19.70 -20.30
N ALA A 340 39.32 19.63 -19.12
CA ALA A 340 38.71 18.40 -18.63
C ALA A 340 37.33 18.73 -18.08
N TRP A 341 36.35 17.91 -18.42
CA TRP A 341 34.99 18.04 -17.93
C TRP A 341 34.60 16.74 -17.24
N ALA A 342 34.28 16.84 -15.96
CA ALA A 342 33.78 15.73 -15.17
C ALA A 342 32.25 15.75 -15.19
N LYS A 343 31.66 14.58 -15.36
CA LYS A 343 30.24 14.29 -15.30
C LYS A 343 30.02 13.24 -14.22
N VAL A 344 29.04 13.47 -13.36
CA VAL A 344 28.76 12.64 -12.19
C VAL A 344 27.33 12.16 -12.28
N THR A 345 27.13 10.85 -12.26
CA THR A 345 25.80 10.23 -12.27
C THR A 345 25.63 9.35 -11.03
N ALA A 346 24.50 9.52 -10.34
CA ALA A 346 24.07 8.61 -9.28
C ALA A 346 23.55 7.31 -9.88
N HIS A 347 23.92 6.19 -9.28
CA HIS A 347 23.21 4.94 -9.48
C HIS A 347 22.30 4.66 -8.29
N ALA A 348 21.04 4.35 -8.57
CA ALA A 348 20.02 4.11 -7.55
C ALA A 348 20.29 2.83 -6.74
N TYR A 349 21.00 1.84 -7.29
CA TYR A 349 21.19 0.54 -6.64
C TYR A 349 22.62 0.02 -6.74
N ALA A 350 23.06 -0.74 -5.74
CA ALA A 350 24.28 -1.55 -5.82
C ALA A 350 24.00 -2.97 -6.29
N GLU A 351 25.03 -3.64 -6.84
CA GLU A 351 24.92 -5.04 -7.27
C GLU A 351 24.47 -5.97 -6.13
N THR A 352 24.95 -5.72 -4.91
CA THR A 352 24.49 -6.43 -3.71
C THR A 352 23.02 -6.17 -3.39
N ASP A 353 22.52 -4.97 -3.66
CA ASP A 353 21.12 -4.60 -3.43
C ASP A 353 20.21 -5.29 -4.44
N ILE A 354 20.66 -5.40 -5.71
CA ILE A 354 19.92 -6.08 -6.77
C ILE A 354 19.61 -7.52 -6.38
N GLN A 355 20.56 -8.25 -5.80
CA GLN A 355 20.30 -9.62 -5.37
C GLN A 355 19.27 -9.72 -4.23
N ALA A 356 19.26 -8.74 -3.32
CA ALA A 356 18.24 -8.65 -2.28
C ALA A 356 16.86 -8.32 -2.88
N ILE A 357 16.81 -7.40 -3.85
CA ILE A 357 15.59 -7.04 -4.58
C ILE A 357 15.03 -8.24 -5.34
N ILE A 358 15.87 -9.02 -6.04
CA ILE A 358 15.44 -10.25 -6.73
C ILE A 358 14.72 -11.21 -5.76
N ASN A 359 15.29 -11.42 -4.56
CA ASN A 359 14.67 -12.31 -3.56
C ASN A 359 13.31 -11.77 -3.06
N ILE A 360 13.17 -10.45 -2.95
CA ILE A 360 11.91 -9.81 -2.55
C ILE A 360 10.86 -9.96 -3.66
N VAL A 361 11.25 -9.68 -4.91
CA VAL A 361 10.41 -9.82 -6.11
C VAL A 361 9.94 -11.27 -6.25
N ASP A 362 10.83 -12.26 -6.09
CA ASP A 362 10.47 -13.69 -6.09
C ASP A 362 9.44 -14.04 -5.00
N GLY A 363 9.56 -13.40 -3.83
CA GLY A 363 8.62 -13.56 -2.73
C GLY A 363 7.25 -12.95 -3.04
N GLN A 364 7.22 -11.76 -3.66
CA GLN A 364 5.99 -11.09 -4.09
C GLN A 364 5.29 -11.88 -5.21
N LYS A 365 6.05 -12.30 -6.22
CA LYS A 365 5.59 -13.17 -7.31
C LYS A 365 4.86 -14.40 -6.81
N LYS A 366 5.46 -15.16 -5.88
CA LYS A 366 4.83 -16.35 -5.30
C LYS A 366 3.49 -16.06 -4.65
N ARG A 367 3.39 -14.95 -3.91
CA ARG A 367 2.14 -14.55 -3.24
C ARG A 367 1.06 -14.16 -4.23
N ASP A 368 1.40 -13.38 -5.26
CA ASP A 368 0.41 -12.81 -6.17
C ASP A 368 -0.04 -13.78 -7.26
N THR A 369 0.81 -14.74 -7.63
CA THR A 369 0.51 -15.77 -8.65
C THR A 369 -0.08 -17.05 -8.07
N SER A 370 -0.13 -17.19 -6.74
CA SER A 370 -0.73 -18.32 -6.05
C SER A 370 -2.09 -17.93 -5.47
N PRO A 371 -3.22 -18.33 -6.07
CA PRO A 371 -4.55 -18.00 -5.57
C PRO A 371 -4.77 -18.46 -4.12
N ASP A 372 -4.17 -19.58 -3.71
CA ASP A 372 -4.28 -20.11 -2.35
C ASP A 372 -3.51 -19.25 -1.33
N GLU A 373 -2.32 -18.75 -1.70
CA GLU A 373 -1.56 -17.83 -0.84
C GLU A 373 -2.20 -16.44 -0.81
N LEU A 374 -2.72 -15.97 -1.95
CA LEU A 374 -3.35 -14.67 -2.07
C LEU A 374 -4.67 -14.61 -1.28
N ARG A 375 -5.60 -15.53 -1.58
CA ARG A 375 -6.94 -15.55 -0.98
C ARG A 375 -6.88 -16.07 0.44
N GLY A 376 -5.95 -16.95 0.76
CA GLY A 376 -5.86 -17.64 2.05
C GLY A 376 -6.99 -18.63 2.29
N PRO A 377 -7.12 -19.16 3.52
CA PRO A 377 -8.06 -20.25 3.83
C PRO A 377 -9.54 -19.80 4.00
N GLY A 378 -9.86 -18.54 3.73
CA GLY A 378 -11.15 -17.94 4.03
C GLY A 378 -11.61 -16.89 3.02
N THR A 379 -12.73 -16.25 3.34
CA THR A 379 -13.36 -15.24 2.48
C THR A 379 -13.74 -14.01 3.28
N TRP A 380 -13.58 -12.83 2.69
CA TRP A 380 -14.11 -11.60 3.26
C TRP A 380 -15.64 -11.61 3.25
N ARG A 381 -16.24 -11.14 4.35
CA ARG A 381 -17.69 -11.01 4.53
C ARG A 381 -17.99 -9.74 5.30
N GLN A 382 -19.16 -9.17 5.03
CA GLN A 382 -19.73 -8.15 5.91
C GLN A 382 -20.08 -8.80 7.26
N GLN A 383 -19.81 -8.06 8.34
CA GLN A 383 -20.04 -8.41 9.73
C GLN A 383 -20.67 -7.20 10.44
N PRO A 384 -21.28 -7.38 11.61
CA PRO A 384 -21.68 -6.23 12.42
C PRO A 384 -20.43 -5.43 12.85
N ALA A 385 -20.52 -4.10 12.90
CA ALA A 385 -19.39 -3.20 13.18
C ALA A 385 -18.90 -3.30 14.62
N LYS A 386 -17.65 -2.95 14.92
CA LYS A 386 -17.19 -2.86 16.33
C LYS A 386 -17.94 -1.76 17.07
N ASN A 387 -18.28 -2.02 18.33
CA ASN A 387 -18.99 -1.05 19.18
C ASN A 387 -18.12 0.16 19.51
N GLY A 388 -18.64 1.37 19.23
CA GLY A 388 -18.00 2.65 19.54
C GLY A 388 -16.93 3.08 18.52
N PRO A 389 -16.84 4.39 18.20
CA PRO A 389 -15.95 4.91 17.15
C PRO A 389 -14.47 4.62 17.41
N ASP A 390 -14.02 4.63 18.66
CA ASP A 390 -12.61 4.34 19.01
C ASP A 390 -12.22 2.90 18.68
N ASN A 391 -13.10 1.93 18.95
CA ASN A 391 -12.84 0.53 18.61
C ASN A 391 -12.89 0.28 17.09
N ARG A 392 -13.68 1.06 16.35
CA ARG A 392 -13.70 1.00 14.88
C ARG A 392 -12.40 1.53 14.29
N ARG A 393 -11.94 2.70 14.73
CA ARG A 393 -10.65 3.28 14.34
C ARG A 393 -9.49 2.37 14.72
N TYR A 394 -9.50 1.81 15.93
CA TYR A 394 -8.47 0.87 16.36
C TYR A 394 -8.48 -0.43 15.55
N HIS A 395 -9.66 -0.93 15.18
CA HIS A 395 -9.77 -2.06 14.26
C HIS A 395 -9.13 -1.72 12.90
N GLU A 396 -9.54 -0.62 12.27
CA GLU A 396 -9.00 -0.15 10.99
C GLU A 396 -7.49 0.05 11.02
N GLN A 397 -6.95 0.62 12.09
CA GLN A 397 -5.51 0.78 12.29
C GLN A 397 -4.74 -0.55 12.18
N ASN A 398 -5.32 -1.64 12.70
CA ASN A 398 -4.63 -2.92 12.83
C ASN A 398 -4.95 -3.90 11.70
N THR A 399 -6.12 -3.78 11.07
CA THR A 399 -6.52 -4.65 9.96
C THR A 399 -6.33 -3.98 8.60
N GLY A 400 -6.30 -2.64 8.54
CA GLY A 400 -6.37 -1.86 7.31
C GLY A 400 -7.76 -1.88 6.67
N ARG A 401 -8.80 -2.32 7.40
CA ARG A 401 -10.15 -2.60 6.87
C ARG A 401 -11.23 -2.01 7.77
N PRO A 402 -12.38 -1.55 7.24
CA PRO A 402 -13.47 -1.07 8.07
C PRO A 402 -13.99 -2.15 9.03
N SER A 403 -14.38 -1.72 10.23
CA SER A 403 -14.65 -2.63 11.34
C SER A 403 -15.85 -3.56 11.17
N ASP A 404 -16.68 -3.33 10.17
CA ASP A 404 -17.85 -4.13 9.79
C ASP A 404 -17.54 -5.11 8.66
N PHE A 405 -16.26 -5.36 8.43
CA PHE A 405 -15.79 -6.51 7.68
C PHE A 405 -15.08 -7.50 8.60
N GLY A 406 -15.05 -8.74 8.14
CA GLY A 406 -14.31 -9.81 8.77
C GLY A 406 -13.90 -10.86 7.75
N TYR A 407 -12.81 -11.55 8.05
CA TYR A 407 -12.30 -12.63 7.24
C TYR A 407 -12.75 -13.96 7.84
N VAL A 408 -13.57 -14.72 7.12
CA VAL A 408 -14.23 -15.92 7.64
C VAL A 408 -13.51 -17.16 7.13
N VAL A 409 -12.97 -17.95 8.05
CA VAL A 409 -12.29 -19.23 7.77
C VAL A 409 -13.13 -20.35 8.36
N ASN A 410 -13.55 -21.33 7.55
CA ASN A 410 -14.35 -22.47 8.00
C ASN A 410 -15.57 -22.07 8.87
N GLY A 411 -16.22 -20.95 8.52
CA GLY A 411 -17.38 -20.41 9.25
C GLY A 411 -17.05 -19.61 10.52
N VAL A 412 -15.78 -19.47 10.91
CA VAL A 412 -15.35 -18.69 12.07
C VAL A 412 -14.81 -17.33 11.61
N PRO A 413 -15.35 -16.21 12.13
CA PRO A 413 -14.88 -14.89 11.77
C PRO A 413 -13.58 -14.51 12.49
N PHE A 414 -12.72 -13.84 11.72
CA PHE A 414 -11.56 -13.08 12.18
C PHE A 414 -11.79 -11.61 11.82
N ASP A 415 -11.12 -10.71 12.54
CA ASP A 415 -11.21 -9.27 12.28
C ASP A 415 -10.46 -8.88 11.00
N GLY A 416 -9.45 -9.66 10.58
CA GLY A 416 -8.79 -9.46 9.29
C GLY A 416 -7.75 -10.53 8.98
N ARG A 417 -6.96 -10.28 7.95
CA ARG A 417 -5.82 -11.11 7.53
C ARG A 417 -4.67 -10.19 7.11
N ALA A 418 -3.49 -10.42 7.68
CA ALA A 418 -2.28 -9.69 7.31
C ALA A 418 -1.69 -10.20 5.99
N ALA A 419 -0.80 -9.42 5.37
CA ALA A 419 -0.17 -9.76 4.10
C ALA A 419 0.69 -11.05 4.15
N ASP A 420 1.21 -11.40 5.33
CA ASP A 420 1.93 -12.66 5.59
C ASP A 420 1.00 -13.88 5.76
N GLY A 421 -0.32 -13.67 5.62
CA GLY A 421 -1.34 -14.69 5.79
C GLY A 421 -1.83 -14.89 7.22
N THR A 422 -1.29 -14.16 8.21
CA THR A 422 -1.72 -14.25 9.60
C THR A 422 -3.17 -13.79 9.78
N LEU A 423 -3.99 -14.60 10.43
CA LEU A 423 -5.37 -14.27 10.78
C LEU A 423 -5.40 -13.38 12.02
N LEU A 424 -6.10 -12.25 11.94
CA LEU A 424 -6.08 -11.19 12.94
C LEU A 424 -7.37 -11.18 13.76
N GLN A 425 -7.21 -11.02 15.08
CA GLN A 425 -8.29 -10.65 15.99
C GLN A 425 -7.87 -9.38 16.74
N VAL A 426 -8.70 -8.34 16.69
CA VAL A 426 -8.40 -7.04 17.29
C VAL A 426 -9.30 -6.78 18.50
N GLN A 427 -8.65 -6.49 19.62
CA GLN A 427 -9.24 -6.20 20.91
C GLN A 427 -8.96 -4.73 21.24
N GLY A 428 -9.98 -3.89 21.04
CA GLY A 428 -9.90 -2.47 21.38
C GLY A 428 -9.86 -2.22 22.90
N ALA A 429 -9.97 -0.97 23.31
CA ALA A 429 -9.85 -0.60 24.71
C ALA A 429 -11.03 -1.08 25.58
N GLY A 430 -10.80 -1.13 26.90
CA GLY A 430 -11.83 -1.44 27.90
C GLY A 430 -11.71 -2.84 28.51
N PHE A 431 -10.72 -3.63 28.12
CA PHE A 431 -10.44 -4.91 28.78
C PHE A 431 -9.71 -4.70 30.11
N GLY A 432 -8.96 -3.61 30.25
CA GLY A 432 -8.26 -3.24 31.48
C GLY A 432 -9.16 -3.17 32.73
N SER A 433 -10.43 -2.79 32.58
CA SER A 433 -11.40 -2.75 33.70
C SER A 433 -11.82 -4.12 34.22
N HIS A 434 -11.46 -5.19 33.51
CA HIS A 434 -11.78 -6.57 33.88
C HIS A 434 -10.55 -7.35 34.33
N ILE A 435 -9.44 -6.67 34.63
CA ILE A 435 -8.22 -7.29 35.15
C ILE A 435 -8.26 -7.24 36.68
N GLY A 436 -8.13 -8.41 37.31
CA GLY A 436 -8.07 -8.57 38.75
C GLY A 436 -6.72 -8.13 39.35
N PRO A 437 -6.62 -8.05 40.69
CA PRO A 437 -5.39 -7.64 41.38
C PRO A 437 -4.17 -8.53 41.10
N ASP A 438 -4.39 -9.77 40.65
CA ASP A 438 -3.35 -10.73 40.29
C ASP A 438 -2.89 -10.61 38.82
N GLY A 439 -3.39 -9.60 38.10
CA GLY A 439 -3.09 -9.34 36.69
C GLY A 439 -3.77 -10.30 35.72
N ALA A 440 -4.69 -11.17 36.18
CA ALA A 440 -5.49 -12.03 35.31
C ALA A 440 -6.82 -11.35 34.93
N LEU A 441 -7.41 -11.76 33.80
CA LEU A 441 -8.81 -11.41 33.52
C LEU A 441 -9.72 -12.04 34.59
N ASP A 442 -10.70 -11.29 35.07
CA ASP A 442 -11.66 -11.76 36.08
C ASP A 442 -12.36 -13.04 35.58
N PRO A 443 -12.19 -14.18 36.26
CA PRO A 443 -12.81 -15.44 35.83
C PRO A 443 -14.34 -15.42 35.94
N ASN A 444 -14.92 -14.52 36.74
CA ASN A 444 -16.37 -14.35 36.88
C ASN A 444 -16.95 -13.41 35.82
N TRP A 445 -16.11 -12.64 35.13
CA TRP A 445 -16.56 -11.83 34.01
C TRP A 445 -16.88 -12.73 32.80
N PRO A 446 -18.11 -12.69 32.25
CA PRO A 446 -18.47 -13.53 31.11
C PRO A 446 -17.56 -13.36 29.89
N GLY A 447 -16.93 -12.19 29.73
CA GLY A 447 -15.98 -11.91 28.66
C GLY A 447 -14.75 -12.82 28.67
N THR A 448 -14.27 -13.26 29.83
CA THR A 448 -13.14 -14.19 29.94
C THR A 448 -13.46 -15.52 29.26
N GLN A 449 -14.65 -16.07 29.52
CA GLN A 449 -15.12 -17.31 28.89
C GLN A 449 -15.35 -17.11 27.38
N GLN A 450 -15.87 -15.95 26.96
CA GLN A 450 -16.07 -15.63 25.55
C GLN A 450 -14.74 -15.55 24.78
N LEU A 451 -13.70 -14.95 25.37
CA LEU A 451 -12.35 -14.90 24.77
C LEU A 451 -11.78 -16.31 24.60
N VAL A 452 -11.78 -17.13 25.66
CA VAL A 452 -11.26 -18.50 25.58
C VAL A 452 -12.03 -19.34 24.56
N LYS A 453 -13.36 -19.23 24.53
CA LYS A 453 -14.18 -19.91 23.53
C LYS A 453 -13.82 -19.48 22.11
N ARG A 454 -13.73 -18.17 21.86
CA ARG A 454 -13.34 -17.63 20.55
C ARG A 454 -11.96 -18.14 20.13
N GLY A 455 -11.00 -18.16 21.05
CA GLY A 455 -9.66 -18.68 20.78
C GLY A 455 -9.68 -20.16 20.36
N ARG A 456 -10.46 -21.02 21.02
CA ARG A 456 -10.63 -22.43 20.60
C ARG A 456 -11.24 -22.55 19.21
N ASP A 457 -12.33 -21.82 18.96
CA ASP A 457 -13.03 -21.87 17.67
C ASP A 457 -12.08 -21.41 16.53
N GLN A 458 -11.29 -20.36 16.77
CA GLN A 458 -10.32 -19.84 15.81
C GLN A 458 -9.15 -20.79 15.56
N VAL A 459 -8.57 -21.39 16.61
CA VAL A 459 -7.50 -22.40 16.46
C VAL A 459 -7.99 -23.60 15.67
N GLN A 460 -9.23 -24.06 15.91
CA GLN A 460 -9.81 -25.16 15.14
C GLN A 460 -10.03 -24.79 13.67
N ALA A 461 -10.50 -23.56 13.40
CA ALA A 461 -10.81 -23.11 12.05
C ALA A 461 -9.57 -22.81 11.20
N ALA A 462 -8.51 -22.24 11.80
CA ALA A 462 -7.35 -21.72 11.07
C ALA A 462 -6.50 -22.79 10.36
N GLY A 463 -6.57 -24.04 10.80
CA GLY A 463 -5.70 -25.10 10.29
C GLY A 463 -4.24 -24.78 10.55
N SER A 464 -3.44 -24.60 9.49
CA SER A 464 -2.03 -24.22 9.57
C SER A 464 -1.77 -22.71 9.53
N ALA A 465 -2.80 -21.89 9.31
CA ALA A 465 -2.63 -20.44 9.25
C ALA A 465 -2.28 -19.87 10.65
N PRO A 466 -1.28 -18.98 10.76
CA PRO A 466 -0.94 -18.37 12.04
C PRO A 466 -2.07 -17.44 12.51
N ILE A 467 -2.25 -17.34 13.83
CA ILE A 467 -3.26 -16.48 14.45
C ILE A 467 -2.57 -15.44 15.34
N ARG A 468 -2.97 -14.18 15.21
CA ARG A 468 -2.49 -13.08 16.05
C ARG A 468 -3.66 -12.32 16.66
N TRP A 469 -3.62 -12.17 17.98
CA TRP A 469 -4.54 -11.33 18.74
C TRP A 469 -3.83 -10.03 19.12
N VAL A 470 -4.40 -8.91 18.69
CA VAL A 470 -3.84 -7.58 18.89
C VAL A 470 -4.68 -6.82 19.91
N PHE A 471 -4.06 -6.34 20.99
CA PHE A 471 -4.72 -5.61 22.07
C PHE A 471 -4.28 -4.15 22.12
N ALA A 472 -5.24 -3.26 22.39
CA ALA A 472 -5.02 -1.83 22.55
C ALA A 472 -4.40 -1.44 23.90
N GLU A 473 -4.45 -2.33 24.89
CA GLU A 473 -3.98 -2.10 26.26
C GLU A 473 -2.93 -3.15 26.62
N GLU A 474 -1.75 -2.71 27.07
CA GLU A 474 -0.62 -3.62 27.37
C GLU A 474 -0.97 -4.63 28.46
N ALA A 475 -1.60 -4.17 29.55
CA ALA A 475 -2.05 -5.04 30.63
C ALA A 475 -3.10 -6.07 30.14
N ALA A 476 -3.98 -5.67 29.23
CA ALA A 476 -4.98 -6.58 28.66
C ALA A 476 -4.33 -7.62 27.72
N ALA A 477 -3.29 -7.23 26.98
CA ALA A 477 -2.51 -8.17 26.18
C ALA A 477 -1.89 -9.26 27.06
N ALA A 478 -1.22 -8.86 28.15
CA ALA A 478 -0.62 -9.80 29.10
C ALA A 478 -1.66 -10.71 29.79
N ALA A 479 -2.77 -10.13 30.25
CA ALA A 479 -3.85 -10.88 30.89
C ALA A 479 -4.55 -11.84 29.91
N GLY A 480 -4.77 -11.41 28.67
CA GLY A 480 -5.35 -12.21 27.60
C GLY A 480 -4.44 -13.37 27.18
N GLU A 481 -3.13 -13.13 27.02
CA GLU A 481 -2.15 -14.18 26.74
C GLU A 481 -2.14 -15.23 27.85
N ARG A 482 -2.14 -14.81 29.12
CA ARG A 482 -2.24 -15.72 30.26
C ARG A 482 -3.50 -16.58 30.20
N ALA A 483 -4.66 -15.98 29.96
CA ALA A 483 -5.94 -16.70 29.87
C ALA A 483 -5.95 -17.73 28.72
N LEU A 484 -5.40 -17.38 27.55
CA LEU A 484 -5.27 -18.29 26.42
C LEU A 484 -4.30 -19.45 26.73
N ARG A 485 -3.16 -19.15 27.35
CA ARG A 485 -2.16 -20.16 27.73
C ARG A 485 -2.70 -21.15 28.78
N GLU A 486 -3.40 -20.66 29.80
CA GLU A 486 -4.06 -21.50 30.81
C GLU A 486 -5.14 -22.40 30.18
N ALA A 487 -5.77 -21.96 29.09
CA ALA A 487 -6.70 -22.75 28.30
C ALA A 487 -6.03 -23.68 27.26
N GLY A 488 -4.69 -23.72 27.19
CA GLY A 488 -3.93 -24.55 26.25
C GLY A 488 -3.86 -24.02 24.82
N LEU A 489 -4.19 -22.75 24.58
CA LEU A 489 -4.25 -22.11 23.26
C LEU A 489 -2.95 -21.38 22.92
N THR A 490 -1.83 -22.12 22.89
CA THR A 490 -0.49 -21.54 22.64
C THR A 490 -0.22 -21.20 21.17
N GLN A 491 -1.12 -21.56 20.26
CA GLN A 491 -1.02 -21.24 18.83
C GLN A 491 -1.38 -19.78 18.52
N ILE A 492 -2.03 -19.08 19.46
CA ILE A 492 -2.41 -17.67 19.29
C ILE A 492 -1.27 -16.79 19.82
N VAL A 493 -0.65 -16.03 18.93
CA VAL A 493 0.33 -15.02 19.31
C VAL A 493 -0.41 -13.77 19.78
N VAL A 494 -0.13 -13.31 20.99
CA VAL A 494 -0.71 -12.06 21.52
C VAL A 494 0.30 -10.92 21.38
N THR A 495 -0.15 -9.78 20.88
CA THR A 495 0.67 -8.58 20.69
C THR A 495 -0.05 -7.34 21.22
N PHE A 496 0.70 -6.41 21.80
CA PHE A 496 0.22 -5.08 22.14
C PHE A 496 0.57 -4.10 21.04
N VAL A 497 -0.42 -3.32 20.58
CA VAL A 497 -0.23 -2.19 19.66
C VAL A 497 -1.06 -1.02 20.19
N PRO A 498 -0.45 0.11 20.58
CA PRO A 498 -1.21 1.25 21.09
C PRO A 498 -2.10 1.85 19.99
N GLY A 499 -3.26 2.38 20.39
CA GLY A 499 -4.12 3.16 19.50
C GLY A 499 -3.46 4.48 19.08
N ARG A 500 -3.71 4.92 17.85
CA ARG A 500 -3.25 6.20 17.31
C ARG A 500 -4.25 7.34 17.51
#